data_AF-A0A3D2RG19-F1
#
_entry.id   AF-A0A3D2RG19-F1
#
_cell.length_a   1.000
_cell.length_b   1.000
_cell.length_c   1.000
_cell.angle_alpha   90.00
_cell.angle_beta   90.00
_cell.angle_gamma   90.00
#
_symmetry.space_group_name_H-M   'P 1'
#
loop_
_entity.id
_entity.type
_entity.pdbx_description
1 polymer ?
#
loop_
_entity_poly.entity_id
_entity_poly.type
_entity_poly.pdbx_seq_one_letter_code
_entity_poly.pdbx_strand_id
1 'polypeptide(L)'
;MPERLELPENYNPETHLLYKTTENGNFHESRAGARLGRNLLASGHVEDVELAHQVLAATLTCQEKRTNDPHHGNFFWMAEDDVVGDLNAVEFCLESLIPMMIDHQDRLENA
;
A
#
# COMPACT_ATOMS: atom_id res chain seq x y z
N MET A 1 -18.90 -18.09 -3.64
CA MET A 1 -17.71 -17.25 -3.90
C MET A 1 -17.64 -16.23 -2.78
N PRO A 2 -16.46 -15.77 -2.34
CA PRO A 2 -16.35 -14.67 -1.39
C PRO A 2 -17.12 -13.46 -1.90
N GLU A 3 -17.59 -12.59 -1.02
CA GLU A 3 -18.19 -11.31 -1.42
C GLU A 3 -17.09 -10.30 -1.72
N ARG A 4 -17.35 -9.36 -2.64
CA ARG A 4 -16.43 -8.28 -2.96
C ARG A 4 -16.36 -7.28 -1.81
N LEU A 5 -15.17 -6.80 -1.49
CA LEU A 5 -14.96 -5.78 -0.47
C LEU A 5 -15.46 -4.41 -0.97
N GLU A 6 -16.30 -3.74 -0.18
CA GLU A 6 -16.67 -2.35 -0.43
C GLU A 6 -15.46 -1.44 -0.24
N LEU A 7 -15.11 -0.68 -1.29
CA LEU A 7 -13.98 0.22 -1.23
C LEU A 7 -14.30 1.46 -0.37
N PRO A 8 -13.32 1.96 0.41
CA PRO A 8 -13.48 3.22 1.11
C PRO A 8 -13.80 4.37 0.15
N GLU A 9 -14.63 5.33 0.58
CA GLU A 9 -15.02 6.50 -0.23
C GLU A 9 -13.82 7.32 -0.72
N ASN A 10 -12.73 7.31 0.04
CA ASN A 10 -11.49 8.01 -0.27
C ASN A 10 -10.49 7.15 -1.05
N TYR A 11 -10.92 6.06 -1.67
CA TYR A 11 -10.10 5.33 -2.63
C TYR A 11 -9.95 6.14 -3.91
N ASN A 12 -8.71 6.39 -4.33
CA ASN A 12 -8.39 7.04 -5.58
C ASN A 12 -8.05 5.99 -6.66
N PRO A 13 -8.88 5.81 -7.71
CA PRO A 13 -8.61 4.86 -8.77
C PRO A 13 -7.43 5.24 -9.66
N GLU A 14 -6.98 6.50 -9.66
CA GLU A 14 -5.85 6.95 -10.48
C GLU A 14 -4.49 6.58 -9.86
N THR A 15 -4.42 6.53 -8.53
CA THR A 15 -3.19 6.20 -7.78
C THR A 15 -3.25 4.83 -7.11
N HIS A 16 -4.44 4.22 -7.07
CA HIS A 16 -4.75 3.01 -6.30
C HIS A 16 -4.46 3.10 -4.80
N LEU A 17 -4.42 4.31 -4.24
CA LEU A 17 -4.20 4.55 -2.81
C LEU A 17 -5.38 5.30 -2.18
N LEU A 18 -5.43 5.27 -0.85
CA LEU A 18 -6.39 6.04 -0.08
C LEU A 18 -5.87 7.47 0.10
N TYR A 19 -6.67 8.46 -0.29
CA TYR A 19 -6.28 9.86 -0.15
C TYR A 19 -6.86 10.51 1.12
N LYS A 20 -6.21 11.56 1.58
CA LYS A 20 -6.73 12.52 2.55
C LYS A 20 -6.67 13.91 1.95
N THR A 21 -7.77 14.65 2.02
CA THR A 21 -7.83 16.04 1.57
C THR A 21 -7.39 16.97 2.69
N THR A 22 -6.46 17.86 2.37
CA THR A 22 -5.97 18.92 3.25
C THR A 22 -6.11 20.27 2.54
N GLU A 23 -5.75 21.36 3.22
CA GLU A 23 -5.67 22.68 2.59
C GLU A 23 -4.65 22.77 1.43
N ASN A 24 -3.66 21.86 1.41
CA ASN A 24 -2.56 21.83 0.43
C ASN A 24 -2.78 20.82 -0.71
N GLY A 25 -3.93 20.14 -0.74
CA GLY A 25 -4.26 19.13 -1.74
C GLY A 25 -4.57 17.76 -1.17
N ASN A 26 -4.55 16.76 -2.04
CA ASN A 26 -4.81 15.36 -1.71
C ASN A 26 -3.48 14.62 -1.54
N PHE A 27 -3.36 13.86 -0.46
CA PHE A 27 -2.15 13.09 -0.13
C PHE A 27 -2.49 11.63 0.13
N HIS A 28 -1.61 10.71 -0.28
CA HIS A 28 -1.86 9.27 -0.24
C HIS A 28 -0.91 8.55 0.72
N GLU A 29 -1.44 8.03 1.82
CA GLU A 29 -0.62 7.41 2.88
C GLU A 29 -0.20 5.98 2.51
N SER A 30 1.11 5.71 2.48
CA SER A 30 1.67 4.40 2.10
C SER A 30 1.22 3.27 3.03
N ARG A 31 1.19 3.51 4.35
CA ARG A 31 0.64 2.57 5.36
C ARG A 31 -0.81 2.19 5.05
N ALA A 32 -1.62 3.17 4.68
CA ALA A 32 -3.03 2.94 4.38
C ALA A 32 -3.19 2.06 3.13
N GLY A 33 -2.33 2.26 2.13
CA GLY A 33 -2.18 1.37 0.97
C GLY A 33 -1.82 -0.06 1.36
N ALA A 34 -0.80 -0.25 2.19
CA ALA A 34 -0.39 -1.58 2.68
C ALA A 34 -1.54 -2.34 3.36
N ARG A 35 -2.31 -1.64 4.21
CA ARG A 35 -3.46 -2.22 4.89
C ARG A 35 -4.60 -2.55 3.92
N LEU A 36 -4.90 -1.68 2.96
CA LEU A 36 -5.93 -1.94 1.96
C LEU A 36 -5.56 -3.15 1.09
N GLY A 37 -4.31 -3.21 0.60
CA GLY A 37 -3.80 -4.34 -0.18
C GLY A 37 -3.95 -5.66 0.58
N ARG A 38 -3.61 -5.69 1.87
CA ARG A 38 -3.84 -6.86 2.72
C ARG A 38 -5.32 -7.25 2.79
N ASN A 39 -6.21 -6.30 3.04
CA ASN A 39 -7.64 -6.59 3.21
C ASN A 39 -8.27 -7.13 1.92
N LEU A 40 -7.91 -6.55 0.78
CA LEU A 40 -8.36 -7.00 -0.53
C LEU A 40 -7.85 -8.41 -0.84
N LEU A 41 -6.57 -8.68 -0.60
CA LEU A 41 -6.00 -10.01 -0.82
C LEU A 41 -6.63 -11.07 0.10
N ALA A 42 -6.92 -10.69 1.34
CA ALA A 42 -7.57 -11.54 2.33
C ALA A 42 -9.02 -11.91 1.94
N SER A 43 -9.75 -11.01 1.25
CA SER A 43 -11.12 -11.28 0.80
C SER A 43 -11.19 -12.52 -0.10
N GLY A 44 -10.17 -12.71 -0.94
CA GLY A 44 -10.07 -13.84 -1.87
C GLY A 44 -11.09 -13.78 -3.02
N HIS A 45 -11.85 -12.69 -3.17
CA HIS A 45 -12.62 -12.44 -4.38
C HIS A 45 -11.66 -12.10 -5.53
N VAL A 46 -11.90 -12.65 -6.73
CA VAL A 46 -10.96 -12.54 -7.86
C VAL A 46 -10.65 -11.06 -8.20
N GLU A 47 -11.69 -10.24 -8.34
CA GLU A 47 -11.50 -8.81 -8.63
C GLU A 47 -10.82 -8.04 -7.49
N ASP A 48 -10.97 -8.48 -6.24
CA ASP A 48 -10.29 -7.84 -5.12
C ASP A 48 -8.81 -8.24 -5.09
N VAL A 49 -8.48 -9.49 -5.44
CA VAL A 49 -7.09 -9.95 -5.55
C VAL A 49 -6.36 -9.18 -6.66
N GLU A 50 -7.00 -9.01 -7.82
CA GLU A 50 -6.45 -8.19 -8.92
C GLU A 50 -6.22 -6.74 -8.47
N LEU A 51 -7.19 -6.16 -7.77
CA LEU A 51 -7.07 -4.81 -7.21
C LEU A 51 -5.99 -4.74 -6.12
N ALA A 52 -5.85 -5.78 -5.30
CA ALA A 52 -4.82 -5.85 -4.27
C ALA A 52 -3.43 -5.72 -4.88
N HIS A 53 -3.17 -6.37 -6.03
CA HIS A 53 -1.88 -6.24 -6.71
C HIS A 53 -1.61 -4.81 -7.18
N GLN A 54 -2.61 -4.10 -7.71
CA GLN A 54 -2.49 -2.69 -8.10
C GLN A 54 -2.18 -1.79 -6.88
N VAL A 55 -2.91 -1.98 -5.78
CA VAL A 55 -2.70 -1.25 -4.52
C VAL A 55 -1.32 -1.55 -3.93
N LEU A 56 -0.88 -2.80 -3.96
CA LEU A 56 0.44 -3.22 -3.47
C LEU A 56 1.56 -2.63 -4.33
N ALA A 57 1.43 -2.64 -5.65
CA ALA A 57 2.39 -2.01 -6.56
C ALA A 57 2.53 -0.50 -6.29
N ALA A 58 1.42 0.21 -6.09
CA ALA A 58 1.42 1.62 -5.71
C ALA A 58 2.09 1.84 -4.35
N THR A 59 1.77 0.99 -3.36
CA THR A 59 2.40 1.01 -2.02
C THR A 59 3.91 0.81 -2.10
N LEU A 60 4.39 -0.17 -2.88
CA LEU A 60 5.82 -0.45 -3.06
C LEU A 60 6.56 0.62 -3.88
N THR A 61 5.82 1.45 -4.62
CA THR A 61 6.40 2.63 -5.29
C THR A 61 6.80 3.71 -4.29
N CYS A 62 6.18 3.73 -3.11
CA CYS A 62 6.54 4.63 -2.02
C CYS A 62 7.83 4.22 -1.28
N GLN A 63 8.54 3.16 -1.69
CA GLN A 63 9.82 2.80 -1.07
C GLN A 63 10.96 3.71 -1.55
N GLU A 64 11.86 4.04 -0.62
CA GLU A 64 13.15 4.64 -0.91
C GLU A 64 14.05 3.61 -1.60
N LYS A 65 14.27 3.79 -2.90
CA LYS A 65 15.04 2.88 -3.76
C LYS A 65 16.43 3.39 -4.11
N ARG A 66 16.79 4.62 -3.70
CA ARG A 66 18.13 5.17 -3.92
C ARG A 66 19.12 4.43 -3.03
N THR A 67 20.01 3.65 -3.65
CA THR A 67 20.96 2.78 -2.93
C THR A 67 22.00 3.54 -2.11
N ASN A 68 22.14 4.85 -2.33
CA ASN A 68 23.02 5.73 -1.57
C ASN A 68 22.30 6.51 -0.46
N ASP A 69 20.98 6.38 -0.33
CA ASP A 69 20.23 6.98 0.76
C ASP A 69 20.37 6.10 2.03
N PRO A 70 20.65 6.70 3.21
CA PRO A 70 20.75 5.94 4.45
C PRO A 70 19.46 5.22 4.83
N HIS A 71 18.31 5.61 4.27
CA HIS A 71 17.01 5.02 4.53
C HIS A 71 16.54 4.09 3.40
N HIS A 72 17.44 3.62 2.54
CA HIS A 72 17.14 2.66 1.48
C HIS A 72 16.33 1.45 2.01
N GLY A 73 15.18 1.18 1.38
CA GLY A 73 14.21 0.16 1.78
C GLY A 73 13.14 0.64 2.78
N ASN A 74 13.22 1.87 3.27
CA ASN A 74 12.13 2.50 4.04
C ASN A 74 11.03 3.01 3.09
N PHE A 75 9.95 3.57 3.64
CA PHE A 75 8.81 4.10 2.89
C PHE A 75 8.67 5.61 3.13
N PHE A 76 8.23 6.31 2.09
CA PHE A 76 7.67 7.64 2.22
C PHE A 76 6.36 7.59 3.00
N TRP A 77 6.07 8.63 3.78
CA TRP A 77 4.84 8.68 4.57
C TRP A 77 3.63 8.88 3.66
N MET A 78 3.73 9.88 2.78
CA MET A 78 2.81 10.10 1.67
C MET A 78 3.49 9.75 0.34
N ALA A 79 2.73 9.29 -0.64
CA ALA A 79 3.22 9.01 -1.99
C ALA A 79 3.80 10.27 -2.67
N GLU A 80 3.37 11.45 -2.23
CA GLU A 80 3.83 12.75 -2.69
C GLU A 80 5.13 13.24 -2.04
N ASP A 81 5.65 12.55 -1.03
CA ASP A 81 6.91 12.96 -0.38
C ASP A 81 8.13 12.59 -1.24
N ASP A 82 9.17 13.43 -1.19
CA ASP A 82 10.44 13.19 -1.90
C ASP A 82 11.52 12.52 -1.02
N VAL A 83 11.27 12.40 0.28
CA VAL A 83 12.22 11.89 1.28
C VAL A 83 11.49 11.12 2.39
N VAL A 84 12.21 10.19 3.03
CA VAL A 84 11.74 9.51 4.23
C VAL A 84 11.76 10.49 5.41
N GLY A 85 10.58 10.97 5.81
CA GLY A 85 10.43 11.89 6.94
C GLY A 85 10.30 11.22 8.31
N ASP A 86 9.73 10.01 8.36
CA ASP A 86 9.55 9.22 9.57
C ASP A 86 10.20 7.83 9.40
N LEU A 87 11.16 7.53 10.26
CA LEU A 87 11.89 6.25 10.21
C LEU A 87 11.01 5.05 10.52
N ASN A 88 9.85 5.25 11.17
CA ASN A 88 8.91 4.17 11.50
C ASN A 88 7.94 3.84 10.36
N ALA A 89 7.97 4.58 9.24
CA ALA A 89 7.09 4.32 8.09
C ALA A 89 7.22 2.87 7.59
N VAL A 90 8.44 2.33 7.56
CA VAL A 90 8.70 0.91 7.24
C VAL A 90 8.01 -0.04 8.20
N GLU A 91 8.11 0.17 9.52
CA GLU A 91 7.47 -0.69 10.51
C GLU A 91 5.96 -0.73 10.27
N PHE A 92 5.34 0.43 10.11
CA PHE A 92 3.90 0.54 9.91
C PHE A 92 3.41 -0.11 8.60
N CYS A 93 4.19 -0.05 7.53
CA CYS A 93 3.87 -0.77 6.30
C CYS A 93 4.02 -2.29 6.50
N LEU A 94 5.14 -2.72 7.10
CA LEU A 94 5.46 -4.13 7.32
C LEU A 94 4.49 -4.82 8.30
N GLU A 95 3.90 -4.10 9.26
CA GLU A 95 2.80 -4.60 10.11
C GLU A 95 1.65 -5.22 9.30
N SER A 96 1.38 -4.69 8.11
CA SER A 96 0.37 -5.25 7.20
C SER A 96 0.97 -6.20 6.18
N LEU A 97 2.13 -5.86 5.60
CA LEU A 97 2.71 -6.64 4.51
C LEU A 97 3.23 -8.02 4.95
N ILE A 98 3.89 -8.12 6.11
CA ILE A 98 4.47 -9.38 6.58
C ILE A 98 3.39 -10.45 6.84
N PRO A 99 2.34 -10.18 7.64
CA PRO A 99 1.28 -11.17 7.84
C PRO A 99 0.56 -11.52 6.54
N MET A 100 0.32 -10.53 5.67
CA MET A 100 -0.28 -10.73 4.36
C MET A 100 0.51 -11.72 3.49
N MET A 101 1.84 -11.59 3.43
CA MET A 101 2.70 -12.52 2.70
C MET A 101 2.68 -13.92 3.33
N ILE A 102 2.65 -14.04 4.67
CA ILE A 102 2.62 -15.33 5.35
C ILE A 102 1.29 -16.06 5.08
N ASP A 103 0.17 -15.34 5.22
CA ASP A 103 -1.18 -15.91 5.22
C ASP A 103 -1.74 -16.12 3.80
N HIS A 104 -1.26 -15.34 2.82
CA HIS A 104 -1.86 -15.26 1.47
C HIS A 104 -0.83 -15.31 0.33
N GLN A 105 0.35 -15.90 0.55
CA GLN A 105 1.39 -16.05 -0.49
C GLN A 105 0.87 -16.71 -1.78
N ASP A 106 -0.09 -17.62 -1.69
CA ASP A 106 -0.69 -18.33 -2.83
C ASP A 106 -1.45 -17.41 -3.79
N ARG A 107 -1.75 -16.19 -3.35
CA ARG A 107 -2.51 -15.18 -4.10
C ARG A 107 -1.63 -14.03 -4.57
N LEU A 108 -0.34 -14.03 -4.23
CA LEU A 108 0.60 -13.03 -4.72
C LEU A 108 1.16 -13.48 -6.06
N GLU A 109 1.09 -12.60 -7.05
CA GLU A 109 1.84 -12.78 -8.28
C GLU A 109 3.34 -12.62 -7.98
N ASN A 110 4.17 -13.41 -8.66
CA ASN A 110 5.61 -13.19 -8.60
C ASN A 110 5.91 -11.85 -9.28
N ALA A 111 6.37 -10.87 -8.50
CA ALA A 111 6.88 -9.59 -8.98
C ALA A 111 8.17 -9.76 -9.81
#